data_AF-A0A534XDT5-F1
#
_entry.id   AF-A0A534XDT5-F1
#
_cell.length_a   1.000
_cell.length_b   1.000
_cell.length_c   1.000
_cell.angle_alpha   90.00
_cell.angle_beta   90.00
_cell.angle_gamma   90.00
#
_symmetry.space_group_name_H-M   'P 1'
#
loop_
_entity.id
_entity.type
_entity.pdbx_description
1 polymer ?
#
loop_
_entity_poly.entity_id
_entity_poly.type
_entity_poly.pdbx_seq_one_letter_code
_entity_poly.pdbx_strand_id
1 'polypeptide(L)'
;MTATSTRTALMLLLLGFCRPAAAGPGDTPLPTFADGKPAQAVYVALGVIKNNNLETDLVCTSLDGSPVDIGFQVFDETGALRNNVAAPGTLCNGGTRSGLACTVDNSLDAVNGCPGAVCPACCVLGSGAILAVGPGRTVTIGTAGTAQLHEDETMVMNTAGSGIPTLRNGSGRVVATSPNVFCTAMVADKLHTICDPAAPCSLPPPTVVTIPLVRIP
;
A
#
# COMPACT_ATOMS: atom_id res chain seq x y z
N MET A 1 -34.57 24.87 -39.62
CA MET A 1 -34.39 23.55 -38.96
C MET A 1 -32.99 23.52 -38.38
N THR A 2 -32.91 23.53 -37.06
CA THR A 2 -31.74 23.88 -36.22
C THR A 2 -30.92 22.63 -35.87
N ALA A 3 -29.76 22.46 -36.52
CA ALA A 3 -28.84 21.34 -36.32
C ALA A 3 -27.70 21.65 -35.32
N THR A 4 -27.98 22.42 -34.27
CA THR A 4 -26.96 22.89 -33.29
C THR A 4 -27.07 22.25 -31.91
N SER A 5 -28.15 21.52 -31.60
CA SER A 5 -28.41 21.00 -30.24
C SER A 5 -27.68 19.68 -29.92
N THR A 6 -27.49 18.81 -30.91
CA THR A 6 -26.94 17.45 -30.71
C THR A 6 -25.43 17.42 -30.44
N ARG A 7 -24.67 18.40 -30.94
CA ARG A 7 -23.21 18.46 -30.72
C ARG A 7 -22.85 18.88 -29.29
N THR A 8 -23.62 19.80 -28.70
CA THR A 8 -23.39 20.30 -27.34
C THR A 8 -23.74 19.24 -26.29
N ALA A 9 -24.82 18.47 -26.53
CA ALA A 9 -25.21 17.36 -25.65
C ALA A 9 -24.17 16.23 -25.62
N LEU A 10 -23.58 15.89 -26.77
CA LEU A 10 -22.54 14.86 -26.86
C LEU A 10 -21.24 15.30 -26.17
N MET A 11 -20.88 16.58 -26.26
CA MET A 11 -19.68 17.13 -25.61
C MET A 11 -19.82 17.23 -24.08
N LEU A 12 -21.00 17.58 -23.56
CA LEU A 12 -21.29 17.51 -22.11
C LEU A 12 -21.31 16.07 -21.60
N LEU A 13 -21.82 15.12 -22.39
CA LEU A 13 -21.81 13.70 -22.01
C LEU A 13 -20.37 13.16 -21.93
N LEU A 14 -19.49 13.56 -22.85
CA LEU A 14 -18.07 13.16 -22.86
C LEU A 14 -17.25 13.78 -21.73
N LEU A 15 -17.55 15.03 -21.33
CA LEU A 15 -16.88 15.70 -20.19
C LEU A 15 -17.26 15.09 -18.83
N GLY A 16 -18.43 14.45 -18.72
CA GLY A 16 -18.88 13.76 -17.50
C GLY A 16 -18.19 12.41 -17.23
N PHE A 17 -17.47 11.84 -18.20
CA PHE A 17 -16.74 10.58 -18.04
C PHE A 17 -15.27 10.75 -17.64
N CYS A 18 -14.78 11.99 -17.53
CA CYS A 18 -13.42 12.25 -17.09
C CYS A 18 -13.36 12.04 -15.56
N ARG A 19 -12.97 10.83 -15.14
CA ARG A 19 -12.65 10.58 -13.73
C ARG A 19 -11.48 11.50 -13.36
N PRO A 20 -11.57 12.37 -12.34
CA PRO A 20 -10.40 13.08 -11.84
C PRO A 20 -9.21 12.12 -11.67
N ALA A 21 -8.09 12.44 -12.31
CA ALA A 21 -6.82 11.81 -12.01
C ALA A 21 -6.51 12.14 -10.53
N ALA A 22 -6.36 11.11 -9.71
CA ALA A 22 -6.00 11.31 -8.32
C ALA A 22 -4.53 11.72 -8.23
N ALA A 23 -4.21 12.53 -7.23
CA ALA A 23 -2.87 13.01 -6.93
C ALA A 23 -1.94 11.80 -6.69
N GLY A 24 -1.00 11.54 -7.59
CA GLY A 24 -0.12 10.37 -7.47
C GLY A 24 0.90 10.50 -6.31
N PRO A 25 1.99 9.70 -6.34
CA PRO A 25 3.06 9.76 -5.35
C PRO A 25 3.74 11.13 -5.18
N GLY A 26 3.67 12.03 -6.17
CA GLY A 26 4.25 13.37 -6.03
C GLY A 26 3.32 14.36 -5.35
N ASP A 27 2.02 14.23 -5.63
CA ASP A 27 1.03 15.27 -5.35
C ASP A 27 0.17 14.96 -4.11
N THR A 28 0.08 13.68 -3.71
CA THR A 28 -0.67 13.30 -2.50
C THR A 28 0.03 13.87 -1.26
N PRO A 29 -0.68 14.61 -0.38
CA PRO A 29 -0.12 15.17 0.85
C PRO A 29 0.62 14.11 1.69
N LEU A 30 1.67 14.54 2.39
CA LEU A 30 2.41 13.66 3.28
C LEU A 30 1.54 13.27 4.49
N PRO A 31 1.56 12.00 4.90
CA PRO A 31 0.79 11.55 6.05
C PRO A 31 1.47 11.98 7.36
N THR A 32 0.72 11.84 8.44
CA THR A 32 1.26 11.77 9.81
C THR A 32 1.10 10.33 10.27
N PHE A 33 2.12 9.74 10.88
CA PHE A 33 2.02 8.38 11.42
C PHE A 33 1.05 8.33 12.62
N ALA A 34 0.67 7.11 13.01
CA ALA A 34 -0.30 6.87 14.08
C ALA A 34 0.12 7.44 15.45
N ASP A 35 1.40 7.67 15.65
CA ASP A 35 1.98 8.28 16.85
C ASP A 35 2.11 9.81 16.74
N GLY A 36 1.55 10.42 15.69
CA GLY A 36 1.54 11.86 15.48
C GLY A 36 2.82 12.42 14.86
N LYS A 37 3.81 11.58 14.50
CA LYS A 37 5.03 12.08 13.86
C LYS A 37 4.78 12.37 12.36
N PRO A 38 5.17 13.54 11.86
CA PRO A 38 5.00 13.88 10.45
C PRO A 38 5.93 13.02 9.59
N ALA A 39 5.41 12.53 8.47
CA ALA A 39 6.22 11.76 7.53
C ALA A 39 6.87 12.67 6.48
N GLN A 40 8.01 12.24 5.97
CA GLN A 40 8.73 12.77 4.82
C GLN A 40 8.77 11.71 3.74
N ALA A 41 8.70 12.09 2.46
CA ALA A 41 8.85 11.14 1.37
C ALA A 41 10.33 10.85 1.11
N VAL A 42 10.69 9.56 0.99
CA VAL A 42 12.10 9.12 0.85
C VAL A 42 12.36 8.51 -0.52
N TYR A 43 11.43 7.68 -1.01
CA TYR A 43 11.54 7.03 -2.31
C TYR A 43 10.21 7.00 -3.03
N VAL A 44 10.26 6.99 -4.36
CA VAL A 44 9.14 6.59 -5.24
C VAL A 44 9.48 5.27 -5.90
N ALA A 45 8.55 4.33 -5.84
CA ALA A 45 8.60 3.06 -6.56
C ALA A 45 7.72 3.15 -7.81
N LEU A 46 8.30 2.85 -8.97
CA LEU A 46 7.57 2.78 -10.24
C LEU A 46 7.31 1.32 -10.59
N GLY A 47 6.05 0.98 -10.90
CA GLY A 47 5.67 -0.39 -11.26
C GLY A 47 5.39 -1.27 -10.04
N VAL A 48 4.68 -0.75 -9.04
CA VAL A 48 4.18 -1.57 -7.92
C VAL A 48 3.11 -2.52 -8.46
N ILE A 49 3.28 -3.82 -8.17
CA ILE A 49 2.41 -4.90 -8.63
C ILE A 49 1.75 -5.59 -7.44
N LYS A 50 0.43 -5.78 -7.57
CA LYS A 50 -0.38 -6.70 -6.78
C LYS A 50 -1.39 -7.33 -7.72
N ASN A 51 -0.96 -8.31 -8.50
CA ASN A 51 -1.81 -8.92 -9.52
C ASN A 51 -1.22 -10.24 -9.98
N ASN A 52 -2.06 -11.17 -10.46
CA ASN A 52 -1.60 -12.46 -10.99
C ASN A 52 -0.69 -13.25 -10.03
N ASN A 53 -0.97 -13.21 -8.74
CA ASN A 53 -0.15 -13.82 -7.67
C ASN A 53 1.27 -13.24 -7.55
N LEU A 54 1.50 -12.04 -8.05
CA LEU A 54 2.69 -11.26 -7.76
C LEU A 54 2.35 -10.20 -6.71
N GLU A 55 3.25 -10.03 -5.75
CA GLU A 55 3.18 -9.02 -4.69
C GLU A 55 4.47 -8.17 -4.73
N THR A 56 4.38 -6.95 -4.24
CA THR A 56 5.52 -6.04 -4.10
C THR A 56 5.95 -5.96 -2.65
N ASP A 57 7.24 -6.19 -2.42
CA ASP A 57 7.88 -6.10 -1.13
C ASP A 57 8.93 -5.00 -1.11
N LEU A 58 8.91 -4.22 -0.05
CA LEU A 58 9.96 -3.26 0.27
C LEU A 58 10.80 -3.77 1.41
N VAL A 59 12.12 -3.70 1.25
CA VAL A 59 13.09 -3.96 2.30
C VAL A 59 13.73 -2.64 2.66
N CYS A 60 13.46 -2.12 3.85
CA CYS A 60 13.90 -0.80 4.30
C CYS A 60 14.74 -0.89 5.55
N THR A 61 15.90 -0.24 5.57
CA THR A 61 16.81 -0.15 6.70
C THR A 61 16.83 1.26 7.25
N SER A 62 16.65 1.40 8.57
CA SER A 62 16.91 2.66 9.27
C SER A 62 18.42 2.91 9.34
N LEU A 63 18.85 4.05 8.82
CA LEU A 63 20.23 4.53 8.93
C LEU A 63 20.35 5.68 9.94
N ASP A 64 19.26 6.01 10.63
CA ASP A 64 19.23 7.06 11.64
C ASP A 64 19.79 6.55 12.98
N GLY A 65 20.31 7.46 13.80
CA GLY A 65 20.76 7.14 15.16
C GLY A 65 19.60 6.99 16.16
N SER A 66 18.38 7.36 15.75
CA SER A 66 17.15 7.27 16.54
C SER A 66 16.11 6.36 15.88
N PRO A 67 15.14 5.81 16.64
CA PRO A 67 14.05 5.04 16.05
C PRO A 67 13.21 5.88 15.07
N VAL A 68 12.95 5.33 13.89
CA VAL A 68 12.20 5.98 12.81
C VAL A 68 10.95 5.18 12.47
N ASP A 69 9.90 5.88 12.06
CA ASP A 69 8.68 5.24 11.58
C ASP A 69 8.79 5.17 10.06
N ILE A 70 8.46 4.03 9.48
CA ILE A 70 8.59 3.76 8.04
C ILE A 70 7.24 3.26 7.53
N GLY A 71 6.78 3.84 6.43
CA GLY A 71 5.53 3.45 5.78
C GLY A 71 5.68 3.37 4.27
N PHE A 72 4.86 2.54 3.64
CA PHE A 72 4.78 2.41 2.20
C PHE A 72 3.37 2.73 1.74
N GLN A 73 3.22 3.84 1.01
CA GLN A 73 1.98 4.23 0.38
C GLN A 73 1.94 3.69 -1.05
N VAL A 74 0.85 3.04 -1.42
CA VAL A 74 0.63 2.49 -2.76
C VAL A 74 -0.48 3.24 -3.47
N PHE A 75 -0.31 3.45 -4.76
CA PHE A 75 -1.22 4.17 -5.63
C PHE A 75 -1.57 3.29 -6.81
N ASP A 76 -2.84 3.23 -7.18
CA ASP A 76 -3.27 2.47 -8.34
C ASP A 76 -3.01 3.20 -9.66
N GLU A 77 -3.40 2.58 -10.77
CA GLU A 77 -3.26 3.15 -12.11
C GLU A 77 -4.02 4.48 -12.32
N THR A 78 -4.94 4.83 -11.41
CA THR A 78 -5.66 6.12 -11.42
C THR A 78 -4.96 7.20 -10.60
N GLY A 79 -3.87 6.84 -9.92
CA GLY A 79 -3.15 7.70 -8.97
C GLY A 79 -3.79 7.73 -7.58
N ALA A 80 -4.81 6.91 -7.30
CA ALA A 80 -5.51 6.96 -6.02
C ALA A 80 -4.70 6.25 -4.94
N LEU A 81 -4.51 6.90 -3.78
CA LEU A 81 -3.88 6.28 -2.61
C LEU A 81 -4.72 5.09 -2.12
N ARG A 82 -4.13 3.89 -2.13
CA ARG A 82 -4.81 2.63 -1.86
C ARG A 82 -4.63 2.10 -0.45
N ASN A 83 -3.78 2.68 0.38
CA ASN A 83 -3.65 2.29 1.78
C ASN A 83 -3.47 3.51 2.68
N ASN A 84 -3.57 3.32 4.00
CA ASN A 84 -3.44 4.39 4.96
C ASN A 84 -2.36 4.09 6.01
N VAL A 85 -1.15 4.59 5.77
CA VAL A 85 0.00 4.48 6.69
C VAL A 85 -0.15 5.29 7.99
N ALA A 86 -1.11 6.22 8.05
CA ALA A 86 -1.38 7.01 9.26
C ALA A 86 -2.09 6.21 10.34
N ALA A 87 -2.54 5.01 10.00
CA ALA A 87 -3.38 4.24 10.86
C ALA A 87 -2.56 3.03 11.38
N PRO A 88 -2.58 2.75 12.69
CA PRO A 88 -1.81 1.63 13.25
C PRO A 88 -2.39 0.30 12.74
N GLY A 89 -1.60 -0.78 12.81
CA GLY A 89 -2.04 -2.12 12.39
C GLY A 89 -3.46 -2.48 12.86
N THR A 90 -4.19 -3.17 11.98
CA THR A 90 -5.65 -3.42 11.98
C THR A 90 -6.53 -2.18 11.88
N LEU A 91 -7.16 -1.98 10.72
CA LEU A 91 -8.06 -0.86 10.43
C LEU A 91 -9.48 -1.32 10.11
N CYS A 92 -10.46 -0.45 10.35
CA CYS A 92 -11.83 -0.70 9.94
C CYS A 92 -12.03 -0.54 8.44
N ASN A 93 -12.44 -1.62 7.76
CA ASN A 93 -12.77 -1.63 6.31
C ASN A 93 -14.15 -1.04 5.98
N GLY A 94 -14.90 -0.58 6.98
CA GLY A 94 -16.26 -0.05 6.81
C GLY A 94 -16.90 0.40 8.13
N GLY A 95 -18.18 0.77 8.07
CA GLY A 95 -18.93 1.22 9.23
C GLY A 95 -18.64 2.67 9.64
N THR A 96 -19.09 3.06 10.84
CA THR A 96 -18.96 4.43 11.37
C THR A 96 -17.52 4.78 11.74
N ARG A 97 -16.64 3.79 11.78
CA ARG A 97 -15.21 3.93 12.09
C ARG A 97 -14.29 3.61 10.90
N SER A 98 -14.80 3.62 9.67
CA SER A 98 -13.99 3.32 8.47
C SER A 98 -12.68 4.11 8.44
N GLY A 99 -11.55 3.41 8.31
CA GLY A 99 -10.19 3.99 8.31
C GLY A 99 -9.57 4.26 9.69
N LEU A 100 -10.30 4.06 10.79
CA LEU A 100 -9.76 4.10 12.16
C LEU A 100 -9.16 2.76 12.56
N ALA A 101 -8.24 2.82 13.52
CA ALA A 101 -7.65 1.64 14.13
C ALA A 101 -8.70 0.78 14.85
N CYS A 102 -8.47 -0.52 14.79
CA CYS A 102 -9.19 -1.49 15.57
C CYS A 102 -8.24 -2.61 15.98
N THR A 103 -8.59 -3.35 17.02
CA THR A 103 -7.73 -4.39 17.62
C THR A 103 -8.45 -5.72 17.75
N VAL A 104 -9.77 -5.73 17.50
CA VAL A 104 -10.63 -6.89 17.63
C VAL A 104 -11.54 -6.99 16.42
N ASP A 105 -11.28 -7.98 15.55
CA ASP A 105 -12.20 -8.29 14.45
C ASP A 105 -13.56 -8.75 14.99
N ASN A 106 -14.63 -8.43 14.27
CA ASN A 106 -16.00 -8.70 14.65
C ASN A 106 -16.48 -8.02 15.96
N SER A 107 -15.75 -7.00 16.45
CA SER A 107 -16.25 -6.14 17.54
C SER A 107 -17.11 -5.00 16.99
N LEU A 108 -18.24 -4.74 17.65
CA LEU A 108 -19.13 -3.60 17.41
C LEU A 108 -18.85 -2.42 18.35
N ASP A 109 -17.85 -2.53 19.22
CA ASP A 109 -17.50 -1.44 20.12
C ASP A 109 -16.81 -0.30 19.34
N ALA A 110 -16.96 0.93 19.84
CA ALA A 110 -16.44 2.12 19.17
C ALA A 110 -14.97 2.43 19.47
N VAL A 111 -14.24 1.54 20.15
CA VAL A 111 -12.85 1.77 20.62
C VAL A 111 -11.88 0.77 19.97
N ASN A 112 -12.17 -0.51 20.09
CA ASN A 112 -11.42 -1.67 19.62
C ASN A 112 -12.04 -2.35 18.38
N GLY A 113 -13.31 -2.05 18.04
CA GLY A 113 -14.05 -2.66 16.93
C GLY A 113 -14.42 -1.73 15.77
N CYS A 114 -15.22 -2.25 14.83
CA CYS A 114 -15.71 -1.54 13.64
C CYS A 114 -17.25 -1.49 13.59
N PRO A 115 -17.88 -0.59 14.38
CA PRO A 115 -19.34 -0.51 14.47
C PRO A 115 -19.96 -0.19 13.11
N GLY A 116 -21.01 -0.93 12.75
CA GLY A 116 -21.74 -0.72 11.50
C GLY A 116 -21.04 -1.23 10.24
N ALA A 117 -19.88 -1.89 10.37
CA ALA A 117 -19.31 -2.68 9.28
C ALA A 117 -20.01 -4.05 9.17
N VAL A 118 -20.01 -4.64 7.98
CA VAL A 118 -20.43 -6.03 7.79
C VAL A 118 -19.23 -6.93 8.13
N CYS A 119 -19.23 -7.54 9.31
CA CYS A 119 -18.21 -8.49 9.78
C CYS A 119 -18.69 -9.95 9.53
N PRO A 120 -17.80 -10.98 9.46
CA PRO A 120 -16.38 -11.03 9.87
C PRO A 120 -15.39 -10.37 8.89
N ALA A 121 -14.15 -10.09 9.34
CA ALA A 121 -13.07 -9.38 8.64
C ALA A 121 -13.23 -7.85 8.49
N CYS A 122 -13.86 -7.20 9.46
CA CYS A 122 -13.99 -5.74 9.50
C CYS A 122 -12.75 -5.05 10.06
N CYS A 123 -11.95 -5.74 10.88
CA CYS A 123 -10.59 -5.34 11.23
C CYS A 123 -9.58 -5.97 10.27
N VAL A 124 -9.15 -5.20 9.28
CA VAL A 124 -8.20 -5.66 8.26
C VAL A 124 -6.77 -5.30 8.65
N LEU A 125 -5.91 -6.31 8.70
CA LEU A 125 -4.47 -6.17 8.93
C LEU A 125 -3.83 -5.30 7.84
N GLY A 126 -2.87 -4.46 8.23
CA GLY A 126 -1.92 -3.89 7.29
C GLY A 126 -2.18 -2.44 6.89
N SER A 127 -1.52 -1.51 7.57
CA SER A 127 -1.43 -0.13 7.09
C SER A 127 -0.30 0.07 6.10
N GLY A 128 0.62 -0.91 6.02
CA GLY A 128 1.90 -0.76 5.36
C GLY A 128 2.85 0.17 6.12
N ALA A 129 2.69 0.31 7.44
CA ALA A 129 3.54 1.14 8.30
C ALA A 129 4.05 0.38 9.53
N ILE A 130 5.34 0.56 9.84
CA ILE A 130 6.01 0.03 11.01
C ILE A 130 6.58 1.21 11.79
N LEU A 131 6.23 1.29 13.07
CA LEU A 131 6.67 2.36 13.96
C LEU A 131 7.95 1.95 14.71
N ALA A 132 8.72 2.96 15.13
CA ALA A 132 9.90 2.82 15.98
C ALA A 132 10.92 1.77 15.49
N VAL A 133 11.19 1.74 14.18
CA VAL A 133 12.25 0.95 13.58
C VAL A 133 13.59 1.41 14.13
N GLY A 134 14.22 0.56 14.95
CA GLY A 134 15.47 0.90 15.63
C GLY A 134 16.64 1.18 14.66
N PRO A 135 17.69 1.87 15.12
CA PRO A 135 18.90 2.13 14.33
C PRO A 135 19.50 0.85 13.72
N GLY A 136 19.80 0.87 12.43
CA GLY A 136 20.36 -0.28 11.70
C GLY A 136 19.39 -1.45 11.47
N ARG A 137 18.15 -1.35 11.96
CA ARG A 137 17.13 -2.40 11.80
C ARG A 137 16.58 -2.37 10.38
N THR A 138 16.47 -3.54 9.78
CA THR A 138 15.81 -3.75 8.49
C THR A 138 14.40 -4.28 8.68
N VAL A 139 13.44 -3.70 7.97
CA VAL A 139 12.04 -4.10 7.95
C VAL A 139 11.63 -4.50 6.55
N THR A 140 10.62 -5.36 6.47
CA THR A 140 9.97 -5.72 5.21
C THR A 140 8.49 -5.35 5.21
N ILE A 141 8.07 -4.63 4.18
CA ILE A 141 6.68 -4.16 4.01
C ILE A 141 6.14 -4.67 2.67
N GLY A 142 5.16 -5.56 2.72
CA GLY A 142 4.58 -6.19 1.53
C GLY A 142 3.19 -5.68 1.15
N THR A 143 2.84 -5.74 -0.13
CA THR A 143 1.45 -5.55 -0.56
C THR A 143 0.53 -6.68 -0.10
N ALA A 144 1.08 -7.85 0.20
CA ALA A 144 0.57 -8.93 1.05
C ALA A 144 1.74 -9.92 1.29
N GLY A 145 1.48 -11.01 2.02
CA GLY A 145 2.51 -12.02 2.24
C GLY A 145 2.86 -12.85 1.00
N THR A 146 4.14 -13.15 0.85
CA THR A 146 4.70 -14.05 -0.17
C THR A 146 5.13 -15.38 0.44
N ALA A 147 5.62 -16.30 -0.38
CA ALA A 147 6.05 -17.63 0.07
C ALA A 147 7.57 -17.71 0.35
N GLN A 148 8.32 -16.71 -0.11
CA GLN A 148 9.79 -16.70 -0.16
C GLN A 148 10.38 -15.64 0.75
N LEU A 149 9.64 -14.54 0.96
CA LEU A 149 10.07 -13.43 1.80
C LEU A 149 9.30 -13.48 3.12
N HIS A 150 9.94 -12.93 4.14
CA HIS A 150 9.27 -12.64 5.39
C HIS A 150 8.86 -11.18 5.34
N GLU A 151 7.57 -10.87 5.50
CA GLU A 151 7.04 -9.52 5.63
C GLU A 151 6.78 -9.20 7.11
N ASP A 152 7.51 -8.23 7.68
CA ASP A 152 7.25 -7.69 9.02
C ASP A 152 5.86 -7.04 9.09
N GLU A 153 5.44 -6.41 7.99
CA GLU A 153 4.13 -5.76 7.85
C GLU A 153 3.60 -5.98 6.43
N THR A 154 2.28 -6.11 6.32
CA THR A 154 1.60 -6.12 5.03
C THR A 154 0.64 -4.93 4.92
N MET A 155 -0.05 -4.77 3.80
CA MET A 155 -1.10 -3.74 3.68
C MET A 155 -2.40 -4.29 3.11
N VAL A 156 -3.50 -3.66 3.50
CA VAL A 156 -4.81 -3.86 2.87
C VAL A 156 -5.17 -2.64 2.03
N MET A 157 -5.61 -2.94 0.81
CA MET A 157 -6.06 -1.93 -0.13
C MET A 157 -7.49 -1.50 0.18
N ASN A 158 -7.70 -0.19 0.27
CA ASN A 158 -9.00 0.45 0.33
C ASN A 158 -9.72 0.40 -1.03
N THR A 159 -10.95 0.90 -1.05
CA THR A 159 -11.81 0.93 -2.25
C THR A 159 -11.67 2.20 -3.09
N ALA A 160 -10.66 3.05 -2.85
CA ALA A 160 -10.41 4.24 -3.66
C ALA A 160 -9.97 3.86 -5.09
N GLY A 161 -10.04 4.81 -6.02
CA GLY A 161 -9.60 4.63 -7.40
C GLY A 161 -10.35 3.52 -8.15
N SER A 162 -9.64 2.49 -8.62
CA SER A 162 -10.22 1.37 -9.36
C SER A 162 -11.18 0.51 -8.51
N GLY A 163 -11.10 0.60 -7.18
CA GLY A 163 -11.94 -0.16 -6.24
C GLY A 163 -11.66 -1.67 -6.21
N ILE A 164 -10.70 -2.15 -7.00
CA ILE A 164 -10.27 -3.55 -7.05
C ILE A 164 -8.99 -3.69 -6.21
N PRO A 165 -8.83 -4.73 -5.37
CA PRO A 165 -7.65 -4.93 -4.52
C PRO A 165 -6.45 -5.47 -5.32
N THR A 166 -6.17 -4.88 -6.49
CA THR A 166 -5.06 -5.26 -7.38
C THR A 166 -4.38 -4.01 -7.93
N LEU A 167 -3.07 -4.10 -8.14
CA LEU A 167 -2.26 -3.09 -8.83
C LEU A 167 -1.66 -3.73 -10.08
N ARG A 168 -2.14 -3.33 -11.26
CA ARG A 168 -1.62 -3.84 -12.56
C ARG A 168 -0.46 -3.00 -13.09
N ASN A 169 -0.45 -1.71 -12.75
CA ASN A 169 0.61 -0.77 -13.05
C ASN A 169 0.56 0.36 -12.01
N GLY A 170 0.72 -0.01 -10.74
CA GLY A 170 0.67 0.93 -9.64
C GLY A 170 1.98 1.70 -9.49
N SER A 171 1.96 2.66 -8.58
CA SER A 171 3.16 3.32 -8.09
C SER A 171 3.15 3.31 -6.58
N GLY A 172 4.28 3.60 -5.97
CA GLY A 172 4.39 3.62 -4.52
C GLY A 172 5.31 4.72 -4.05
N ARG A 173 5.18 5.06 -2.77
CA ARG A 173 6.01 6.04 -2.08
C ARG A 173 6.39 5.52 -0.72
N VAL A 174 7.68 5.48 -0.45
CA VAL A 174 8.19 5.31 0.90
C VAL A 174 8.08 6.63 1.62
N VAL A 175 7.47 6.60 2.79
CA VAL A 175 7.45 7.72 3.72
C VAL A 175 8.11 7.30 5.03
N ALA A 176 8.80 8.21 5.68
CA ALA A 176 9.43 7.95 6.97
C ALA A 176 9.55 9.23 7.80
N THR A 177 9.75 9.13 9.11
CA THR A 177 9.97 10.30 9.96
C THR A 177 11.37 10.91 9.81
N SER A 178 12.29 10.21 9.13
CA SER A 178 13.63 10.66 8.77
C SER A 178 13.96 10.33 7.30
N PRO A 179 14.74 11.17 6.58
CA PRO A 179 15.24 10.85 5.24
C PRO A 179 16.38 9.82 5.26
N ASN A 180 16.92 9.49 6.44
CA ASN A 180 17.99 8.51 6.65
C ASN A 180 17.44 7.08 6.67
N VAL A 181 16.70 6.72 5.62
CA VAL A 181 16.22 5.37 5.37
C VAL A 181 16.72 4.93 4.00
N PHE A 182 17.20 3.71 3.91
CA PHE A 182 17.54 3.08 2.64
C PHE A 182 16.55 1.97 2.34
N CYS A 183 15.97 1.95 1.15
CA CYS A 183 15.05 0.90 0.74
C CYS A 183 15.47 0.26 -0.58
N THR A 184 15.11 -1.00 -0.75
CA THR A 184 15.01 -1.68 -2.04
C THR A 184 13.61 -2.25 -2.20
N ALA A 185 13.15 -2.38 -3.45
CA ALA A 185 11.85 -2.93 -3.75
C ALA A 185 12.00 -4.13 -4.69
N MET A 186 11.16 -5.13 -4.50
CA MET A 186 11.08 -6.29 -5.36
C MET A 186 9.64 -6.72 -5.58
N VAL A 187 9.40 -7.37 -6.72
CA VAL A 187 8.18 -8.12 -6.98
C VAL A 187 8.52 -9.59 -6.82
N ALA A 188 7.78 -10.29 -5.99
CA ALA A 188 7.91 -11.72 -5.74
C ALA A 188 6.60 -12.43 -6.03
N ASP A 189 6.67 -13.69 -6.46
CA ASP A 189 5.46 -14.50 -6.61
C ASP A 189 4.97 -15.03 -5.26
N LYS A 190 3.67 -15.26 -5.12
CA LYS A 190 3.07 -15.68 -3.86
C LYS A 190 3.02 -17.20 -3.67
N LEU A 191 3.27 -17.98 -4.72
CA LEU A 191 2.89 -19.40 -4.75
C LEU A 191 4.07 -20.36 -4.57
N HIS A 192 5.25 -20.01 -5.08
CA HIS A 192 6.39 -20.92 -5.12
C HIS A 192 7.31 -20.67 -3.93
N THR A 193 7.60 -21.73 -3.18
CA THR A 193 8.55 -21.67 -2.07
C THR A 193 9.96 -21.92 -2.56
N ILE A 194 10.94 -21.46 -1.79
CA ILE A 194 12.34 -21.85 -1.98
C ILE A 194 12.45 -23.32 -1.59
N CYS A 195 12.85 -24.18 -2.52
CA CYS A 195 13.12 -25.58 -2.22
C CYS A 195 14.45 -25.72 -1.47
N ASP A 196 14.52 -26.69 -0.55
CA ASP A 196 15.78 -27.08 0.09
C ASP A 196 16.78 -27.59 -0.99
N PRO A 197 17.98 -27.02 -1.10
CA PRO A 197 19.01 -27.49 -2.02
C PRO A 197 19.38 -28.97 -1.83
N ALA A 198 19.16 -29.53 -0.63
CA ALA A 198 19.45 -30.92 -0.31
C ALA A 198 18.32 -31.90 -0.71
N ALA A 199 17.14 -31.41 -1.12
CA ALA A 199 16.01 -32.23 -1.54
C ALA A 199 15.72 -32.05 -3.05
N PRO A 200 15.45 -33.12 -3.80
CA PRO A 200 15.05 -32.99 -5.19
C PRO A 200 13.69 -32.29 -5.30
N CYS A 201 13.66 -31.15 -5.99
CA CYS A 201 12.43 -30.37 -6.21
C CYS A 201 11.96 -30.50 -7.66
N SER A 202 10.67 -30.74 -7.85
CA SER A 202 10.02 -30.74 -9.17
C SER A 202 9.23 -29.46 -9.46
N LEU A 203 9.27 -28.48 -8.54
CA LEU A 203 8.55 -27.21 -8.69
C LEU A 203 9.43 -26.21 -9.45
N PRO A 204 8.82 -25.36 -10.30
CA PRO A 204 9.55 -24.26 -10.91
C PRO A 204 10.08 -23.30 -9.83
N PRO A 205 11.26 -22.69 -10.04
CA PRO A 205 11.84 -21.78 -9.08
C PRO A 205 10.96 -20.53 -8.90
N PRO A 206 10.95 -19.92 -7.71
CA PRO A 206 10.23 -18.68 -7.50
C PRO A 206 10.79 -17.56 -8.37
N THR A 207 9.92 -16.66 -8.79
CA THR A 207 10.28 -15.47 -9.55
C THR A 207 10.39 -14.28 -8.60
N VAL A 208 11.55 -13.62 -8.61
CA VAL A 208 11.79 -12.36 -7.91
C VAL A 208 12.47 -11.39 -8.86
N VAL A 209 12.00 -10.15 -8.90
CA VAL A 209 12.59 -9.08 -9.72
C VAL A 209 12.64 -7.77 -8.95
N THR A 210 13.77 -7.07 -9.02
CA THR A 210 13.91 -5.74 -8.41
C THR A 210 13.16 -4.68 -9.20
N ILE A 211 12.45 -3.81 -8.50
CA ILE A 211 11.78 -2.63 -9.09
C ILE A 211 12.59 -1.38 -8.76
N PRO A 212 12.75 -0.44 -9.72
CA PRO A 212 13.55 0.74 -9.49
C PRO A 212 12.90 1.66 -8.45
N LEU A 213 13.74 2.15 -7.54
CA LEU A 213 13.38 3.20 -6.59
C LEU A 213 14.09 4.50 -6.98
N VAL A 214 13.32 5.58 -7.03
CA VAL A 214 13.85 6.93 -7.22
C VAL A 214 13.91 7.60 -5.85
N ARG A 215 15.11 7.97 -5.39
CA ARG A 215 15.28 8.72 -4.14
C ARG A 215 14.73 10.13 -4.31
N ILE A 216 13.92 10.58 -3.36
CA ILE A 216 13.45 11.96 -3.30
C ILE A 216 14.53 12.79 -2.59
N PRO A 217 14.99 13.90 -3.20
CA PRO A 217 16.00 14.78 -2.62
C PRO A 217 15.51 15.52 -1.38
#